data_AF-L0DI07-F1
#
_entry.id   AF-L0DI07-F1
#
_cell.length_a   1.000
_cell.length_b   1.000
_cell.length_c   1.000
_cell.angle_alpha   90.00
_cell.angle_beta   90.00
_cell.angle_gamma   90.00
#
_symmetry.space_group_name_H-M   'P 1'
#
loop_
_entity.id
_entity.type
_entity.pdbx_description
1 polymer ?
#
loop_
_entity_poly.entity_id
_entity_poly.type
_entity_poly.pdbx_seq_one_letter_code
_entity_poly.pdbx_strand_id
1 'polypeptide(L)'
;MKRLIFAVLAIPCVALAIDPQLMPDPLYEPKIGDLCVIGFFDTQSKTCSDVEAWKDESTYQEYWKALLGNDETKRKAIEASGRMIEIKAGTRAELLKQQTYPVRDPRPDAANLRPNHGPYKNQSIWIARSDILRKAENSRPTTEATNARAVSLLKSGQNLEKRGKKASAIESYGRVMTDFPDTPEAKTAEERIKALGGEVPAKRETKAKADTSPSASTGKSPR
;
A
#
# COMPACT_ATOMS: atom_id res chain seq x y z
N MET A 1 43.57 40.81 21.17
CA MET A 1 42.74 39.72 21.73
C MET A 1 41.30 39.93 21.27
N LYS A 2 40.80 39.15 20.29
CA LYS A 2 39.41 39.24 19.80
C LYS A 2 38.60 38.11 20.41
N ARG A 3 37.55 38.43 21.17
CA ARG A 3 36.61 37.47 21.76
C ARG A 3 35.55 37.13 20.72
N LEU A 4 35.47 35.84 20.35
CA LEU A 4 34.41 35.29 19.50
C LEU A 4 33.18 35.03 20.39
N ILE A 5 32.07 35.72 20.12
CA ILE A 5 30.78 35.48 20.79
C ILE A 5 30.05 34.43 19.95
N PHE A 6 29.91 33.22 20.47
CA PHE A 6 29.04 32.19 19.90
C PHE A 6 27.60 32.51 20.31
N ALA A 7 26.80 33.02 19.37
CA ALA A 7 25.35 33.13 19.54
C ALA A 7 24.74 31.73 19.34
N VAL A 8 24.31 31.10 20.44
CA VAL A 8 23.52 29.86 20.41
C VAL A 8 22.09 30.24 20.00
N LEU A 9 21.77 30.08 18.72
CA LEU A 9 20.40 30.16 18.22
C LEU A 9 19.63 28.94 18.71
N ALA A 10 18.82 29.12 19.74
CA ALA A 10 17.82 28.13 20.15
C ALA A 10 16.77 28.00 19.04
N ILE A 11 16.90 26.97 18.21
CA ILE A 11 15.87 26.62 17.24
C ILE A 11 14.68 26.07 18.04
N PRO A 12 13.49 26.67 17.95
CA PRO A 12 12.31 26.14 18.62
C PRO A 12 12.03 24.75 18.04
N CYS A 13 12.11 23.72 18.89
CA CYS A 13 11.64 22.38 18.58
C CYS A 13 10.14 22.46 18.31
N VAL A 14 9.77 22.59 17.04
CA VAL A 14 8.40 22.36 16.59
C VAL A 14 8.15 20.86 16.74
N ALA A 15 7.44 20.48 17.79
CA ALA A 15 6.93 19.12 17.95
C ALA A 15 5.92 18.88 16.82
N LEU A 16 6.37 18.27 15.72
CA LEU A 16 5.50 17.80 14.66
C LEU A 16 4.56 16.78 15.28
N ALA A 17 3.27 17.09 15.28
CA ALA A 17 2.24 16.14 15.69
C ALA A 17 2.38 14.89 14.82
N ILE A 18 2.53 13.73 15.47
CA ILE A 18 2.59 12.43 14.80
C ILE A 18 1.26 12.26 14.07
N ASP A 19 1.31 11.98 12.78
CA ASP A 19 0.12 11.64 12.01
C ASP A 19 -0.54 10.42 12.68
N PRO A 20 -1.81 10.51 13.15
CA PRO A 20 -2.51 9.38 13.74
C PRO A 20 -2.58 8.15 12.82
N GLN A 21 -2.39 8.32 11.50
CA GLN A 21 -2.28 7.21 10.54
C GLN A 21 -0.97 6.43 10.64
N LEU A 22 0.04 6.94 11.36
CA LEU A 22 1.34 6.31 11.59
C LEU A 22 1.48 5.68 12.97
N MET A 23 0.43 5.71 13.79
CA MET A 23 0.44 4.98 15.05
C MET A 23 0.25 3.48 14.79
N PRO A 24 1.08 2.60 15.38
CA PRO A 24 0.87 1.17 15.29
C PRO A 24 -0.44 0.79 15.96
N ASP A 25 -1.18 -0.12 15.34
CA ASP A 25 -2.34 -0.76 15.93
C ASP A 25 -1.88 -2.10 16.55
N PRO A 26 -1.79 -2.22 17.88
CA PRO A 26 -1.29 -3.43 18.52
C PRO A 26 -2.20 -4.65 18.31
N LEU A 27 -3.45 -4.44 17.88
CA LEU A 27 -4.39 -5.51 17.57
C LEU A 27 -4.42 -5.85 16.08
N TYR A 28 -3.65 -5.14 15.25
CA TYR A 28 -3.63 -5.40 13.82
C TYR A 28 -2.79 -6.64 13.50
N GLU A 29 -3.49 -7.70 13.09
CA GLU A 29 -2.88 -8.86 12.46
C GLU A 29 -2.94 -8.71 10.93
N PRO A 30 -1.81 -8.43 10.25
CA PRO A 30 -1.80 -8.25 8.81
C PRO A 30 -2.19 -9.53 8.08
N LYS A 31 -3.06 -9.43 7.07
CA LYS A 31 -3.51 -10.55 6.23
C LYS A 31 -3.01 -10.38 4.81
N ILE A 32 -2.77 -11.49 4.11
CA ILE A 32 -2.41 -11.45 2.68
C ILE A 32 -3.52 -10.71 1.93
N GLY A 33 -3.12 -9.76 1.07
CA GLY A 33 -3.99 -8.86 0.33
C GLY A 33 -4.41 -7.59 1.09
N ASP A 34 -4.05 -7.43 2.36
CA ASP A 34 -4.27 -6.16 3.05
C ASP A 34 -3.39 -5.05 2.43
N LEU A 35 -3.94 -3.85 2.37
CA LEU A 35 -3.14 -2.64 2.19
C LEU A 35 -2.75 -2.13 3.58
N CYS A 36 -1.45 -2.09 3.83
CA CYS A 36 -0.87 -1.74 5.11
C CYS A 36 -0.08 -0.43 5.02
N VAL A 37 0.24 0.13 6.18
CA VAL A 37 1.20 1.24 6.33
C VAL A 37 2.50 0.70 6.90
N ILE A 38 3.62 1.02 6.25
CA ILE A 38 4.98 0.62 6.68
C ILE A 38 5.61 1.75 7.50
N GLY A 39 6.29 1.39 8.59
CA GLY A 39 7.10 2.31 9.38
C GLY A 39 7.66 1.64 10.63
N PHE A 40 8.79 2.13 11.14
CA PHE A 40 9.29 1.73 12.45
C PHE A 40 8.75 2.71 13.48
N PHE A 41 8.05 2.22 14.50
CA PHE A 41 7.52 3.07 15.57
C PHE A 41 8.35 2.90 16.85
N ASP A 42 9.06 3.95 17.23
CA ASP A 42 9.76 4.01 18.50
C ASP A 42 8.79 4.40 19.62
N THR A 43 8.53 3.47 20.53
CA THR A 43 7.62 3.67 21.66
C THR A 43 8.13 4.70 22.67
N GLN A 44 9.44 4.91 22.79
CA GLN A 44 10.02 5.86 23.74
C GLN A 44 9.86 7.30 23.24
N SER A 45 10.31 7.56 22.01
CA SER A 45 10.20 8.89 21.40
C SER A 45 8.80 9.18 20.82
N LYS A 46 7.96 8.14 20.68
CA LYS A 46 6.68 8.17 19.96
C LYS A 46 6.83 8.61 18.50
N THR A 47 8.00 8.43 17.90
CA THR A 47 8.25 8.83 16.51
C THR A 47 8.12 7.64 15.56
N CYS A 48 7.76 7.93 14.32
CA CYS A 48 7.79 6.95 13.24
C CYS A 48 8.97 7.28 12.32
N SER A 49 9.83 6.30 12.05
CA SER A 49 10.99 6.43 11.18
C SER A 49 10.92 5.48 9.99
N ASP A 50 11.81 5.75 9.03
CA ASP A 50 11.98 4.95 7.84
C ASP A 50 12.43 3.52 8.20
N VAL A 51 12.14 2.59 7.29
CA VAL A 51 12.33 1.15 7.50
C VAL A 51 13.33 0.61 6.50
N GLU A 52 14.24 -0.23 6.97
CA GLU A 52 15.10 -1.02 6.10
C GLU A 52 14.30 -2.14 5.44
N ALA A 53 14.39 -2.25 4.13
CA ALA A 53 13.78 -3.31 3.35
C ALA A 53 14.81 -4.01 2.46
N TRP A 54 14.49 -5.23 2.06
CA TRP A 54 15.37 -6.08 1.26
C TRP A 54 14.67 -6.49 -0.03
N LYS A 55 15.42 -6.54 -1.13
CA LYS A 55 14.88 -6.89 -2.47
C LYS A 55 14.44 -8.35 -2.58
N ASP A 56 14.92 -9.22 -1.70
CA ASP A 56 14.63 -10.66 -1.73
C ASP A 56 14.70 -11.27 -0.31
N GLU A 57 14.06 -12.45 -0.16
CA GLU A 57 13.94 -13.15 1.11
C GLU A 57 15.30 -13.60 1.65
N SER A 58 16.20 -14.02 0.76
CA SER A 58 17.51 -14.56 1.16
C SER A 58 18.38 -13.48 1.80
N THR A 59 18.38 -12.27 1.24
CA THR A 59 19.12 -11.13 1.79
C THR A 59 18.57 -10.71 3.16
N TYR A 60 17.25 -10.68 3.33
CA TYR A 60 16.62 -10.45 4.64
C TYR A 60 17.12 -11.45 5.68
N GLN A 61 17.08 -12.74 5.34
CA GLN A 61 17.51 -13.81 6.24
C GLN A 61 19.02 -13.74 6.55
N GLU A 62 19.85 -13.45 5.56
CA GLU A 62 21.29 -13.28 5.72
C GLU A 62 21.64 -12.12 6.65
N TYR A 63 20.95 -10.99 6.51
CA TYR A 63 21.15 -9.80 7.33
C TYR A 63 20.82 -10.09 8.79
N TRP A 64 19.64 -10.65 9.07
CA TRP A 64 19.26 -10.97 10.45
C TRP A 64 20.17 -12.01 11.06
N LYS A 65 20.58 -13.04 10.31
CA LYS A 65 21.58 -14.01 10.80
C LYS A 65 22.90 -13.33 11.18
N ALA A 66 23.36 -12.37 10.37
CA ALA A 66 24.57 -11.60 10.67
C ALA A 66 24.41 -10.72 11.91
N LEU A 67 23.27 -10.02 12.03
CA LEU A 67 22.94 -9.17 13.18
C LEU A 67 22.99 -9.96 14.49
N LEU A 68 22.44 -11.17 14.50
CA LEU A 68 22.33 -12.02 15.68
C LEU A 68 23.66 -12.70 16.05
N GLY A 69 24.48 -12.99 15.05
CA GLY A 69 25.85 -13.45 15.23
C GLY A 69 26.84 -12.33 15.56
N ASN A 70 26.39 -11.06 15.66
CA ASN A 70 27.25 -9.89 15.76
C ASN A 70 28.33 -9.81 14.65
N ASP A 71 28.03 -10.32 13.46
CA ASP A 71 28.93 -10.33 12.30
C ASP A 71 28.82 -9.01 11.51
N GLU A 72 29.53 -8.00 11.99
CA GLU A 72 29.52 -6.65 11.39
C GLU A 72 30.05 -6.64 9.95
N THR A 73 31.07 -7.44 9.66
CA THR A 73 31.66 -7.54 8.32
C THR A 73 30.62 -7.99 7.31
N LYS A 74 29.83 -9.01 7.66
CA LYS A 74 28.77 -9.51 6.79
C LYS A 74 27.63 -8.51 6.62
N ARG A 75 27.23 -7.78 7.69
CA ARG A 75 26.21 -6.72 7.56
C ARG A 75 26.65 -5.63 6.59
N LYS A 76 27.87 -5.09 6.74
CA LYS A 76 28.41 -4.07 5.83
C LYS A 76 28.51 -4.56 4.39
N ALA A 77 28.86 -5.84 4.19
CA ALA A 77 28.89 -6.44 2.85
C ALA A 77 27.48 -6.50 2.22
N ILE A 78 26.44 -6.80 3.01
CA ILE A 78 25.05 -6.78 2.56
C ILE A 78 24.59 -5.36 2.24
N GLU A 79 24.88 -4.40 3.10
CA GLU A 79 24.59 -2.97 2.88
C GLU A 79 25.24 -2.45 1.59
N ALA A 80 26.53 -2.75 1.40
CA ALA A 80 27.29 -2.36 0.21
C ALA A 80 26.79 -3.05 -1.09
N SER A 81 26.07 -4.16 -0.99
CA SER A 81 25.55 -4.87 -2.17
C SER A 81 24.38 -4.15 -2.85
N GLY A 82 23.80 -3.11 -2.24
CA GLY A 82 22.63 -2.39 -2.78
C GLY A 82 21.35 -3.25 -2.82
N ARG A 83 21.34 -4.38 -2.12
CA ARG A 83 20.17 -5.25 -1.92
C ARG A 83 19.28 -4.77 -0.77
N MET A 84 19.82 -3.94 0.12
CA MET A 84 19.09 -3.22 1.15
C MET A 84 18.66 -1.85 0.61
N ILE A 85 17.43 -1.45 0.93
CA ILE A 85 16.84 -0.17 0.52
C ILE A 85 16.12 0.45 1.73
N GLU A 86 15.93 1.76 1.70
CA GLU A 86 15.17 2.49 2.71
C GLU A 86 13.75 2.77 2.19
N ILE A 87 12.74 2.45 3.00
CA ILE A 87 11.33 2.74 2.73
C ILE A 87 10.88 3.83 3.66
N LYS A 88 10.33 4.92 3.09
CA LYS A 88 9.84 6.04 3.90
C LYS A 88 8.68 5.62 4.79
N ALA A 89 8.71 6.07 6.05
CA ALA A 89 7.59 5.91 6.98
C ALA A 89 6.28 6.41 6.35
N GLY A 90 5.19 5.66 6.57
CA GLY A 90 3.89 5.98 5.97
C GLY A 90 3.68 5.43 4.57
N THR A 91 4.69 4.79 3.97
CA THR A 91 4.53 4.12 2.68
C THR A 91 3.44 3.06 2.77
N ARG A 92 2.49 3.13 1.83
CA ARG A 92 1.39 2.17 1.73
C ARG A 92 1.81 1.03 0.83
N ALA A 93 1.56 -0.19 1.27
CA ALA A 93 1.95 -1.38 0.53
C ALA A 93 0.93 -2.50 0.68
N GLU A 94 0.81 -3.34 -0.34
CA GLU A 94 -0.02 -4.54 -0.30
C GLU A 94 0.79 -5.71 0.25
N LEU A 95 0.26 -6.44 1.22
CA LEU A 95 0.87 -7.64 1.77
C LEU A 95 0.69 -8.82 0.82
N LEU A 96 1.79 -9.34 0.28
CA LEU A 96 1.78 -10.45 -0.67
C LEU A 96 2.01 -11.81 0.00
N LYS A 97 2.94 -11.87 0.96
CA LYS A 97 3.32 -13.11 1.66
C LYS A 97 3.74 -12.80 3.10
N GLN A 98 3.52 -13.74 3.99
CA GLN A 98 4.08 -13.74 5.35
C GLN A 98 4.92 -14.99 5.56
N GLN A 99 6.00 -14.85 6.30
CA GLN A 99 6.87 -15.95 6.68
C GLN A 99 7.09 -15.90 8.19
N THR A 100 6.54 -16.91 8.88
CA THR A 100 6.80 -17.12 10.30
C THR A 100 8.05 -17.98 10.46
N TYR A 101 8.98 -17.56 11.31
CA TYR A 101 10.17 -18.33 11.62
C TYR A 101 10.05 -18.99 13.00
N PRO A 102 10.59 -20.21 13.19
CA PRO A 102 10.56 -20.85 14.50
C PRO A 102 11.39 -20.07 15.53
N VAL A 103 10.88 -20.03 16.76
CA VAL A 103 11.35 -19.25 17.93
C VAL A 103 12.85 -19.38 18.25
N ARG A 104 13.55 -20.39 17.72
CA ARG A 104 14.95 -20.69 18.05
C ARG A 104 16.00 -20.14 17.09
N ASP A 105 15.64 -19.38 16.07
CA ASP A 105 16.64 -18.71 15.23
C ASP A 105 16.19 -17.25 14.98
N PRO A 106 16.90 -16.23 15.50
CA PRO A 106 16.27 -15.06 16.14
C PRO A 106 15.79 -13.95 15.18
N ARG A 107 15.15 -14.36 14.09
CA ARG A 107 14.68 -13.51 13.01
C ARG A 107 13.29 -13.00 13.37
N PRO A 108 13.01 -11.70 13.23
CA PRO A 108 11.64 -11.25 13.19
C PRO A 108 10.96 -11.95 12.00
N ASP A 109 9.69 -12.31 12.19
CA ASP A 109 8.86 -12.80 11.10
C ASP A 109 8.94 -11.83 9.93
N ALA A 110 8.97 -12.34 8.71
CA ALA A 110 9.13 -11.51 7.53
C ALA A 110 7.79 -11.30 6.82
N ALA A 111 7.67 -10.15 6.18
CA ALA A 111 6.56 -9.83 5.31
C ALA A 111 7.07 -9.43 3.93
N ASN A 112 6.50 -10.03 2.90
CA ASN A 112 6.69 -9.60 1.52
C ASN A 112 5.59 -8.61 1.14
N LEU A 113 5.98 -7.43 0.71
CA LEU A 113 5.09 -6.30 0.44
C LEU A 113 5.32 -5.76 -0.96
N ARG A 114 4.30 -5.08 -1.48
CA ARG A 114 4.36 -4.32 -2.73
C ARG A 114 3.95 -2.86 -2.50
N PRO A 115 4.90 -1.91 -2.45
CA PRO A 115 4.59 -0.49 -2.32
C PRO A 115 3.71 -0.01 -3.47
N ASN A 116 2.70 0.81 -3.15
CA ASN A 116 1.77 1.33 -4.15
C ASN A 116 2.18 2.72 -4.70
N HIS A 117 3.17 3.36 -4.09
CA HIS A 117 3.75 4.64 -4.50
C HIS A 117 5.25 4.72 -4.18
N GLY A 118 5.89 5.83 -4.55
CA GLY A 118 7.31 6.05 -4.32
C GLY A 118 8.23 5.35 -5.34
N PRO A 119 9.55 5.42 -5.14
CA PRO A 119 10.54 4.90 -6.08
C PRO A 119 10.51 3.37 -6.24
N TYR A 120 9.96 2.66 -5.25
CA TYR A 120 9.86 1.19 -5.24
C TYR A 120 8.45 0.70 -5.56
N LYS A 121 7.61 1.54 -6.19
CA LYS A 121 6.27 1.18 -6.60
C LYS A 121 6.26 -0.11 -7.42
N ASN A 122 5.32 -1.00 -7.11
CA ASN A 122 5.11 -2.30 -7.76
C ASN A 122 6.27 -3.30 -7.62
N GLN A 123 7.33 -2.98 -6.87
CA GLN A 123 8.41 -3.93 -6.58
C GLN A 123 8.06 -4.79 -5.38
N SER A 124 8.52 -6.03 -5.39
CA SER A 124 8.42 -6.93 -4.24
C SER A 124 9.58 -6.64 -3.28
N ILE A 125 9.25 -6.36 -2.03
CA ILE A 125 10.22 -6.05 -0.97
C ILE A 125 9.94 -6.88 0.26
N TRP A 126 10.96 -7.14 1.06
CA TRP A 126 10.87 -7.86 2.33
C TRP A 126 11.19 -6.91 3.48
N ILE A 127 10.40 -6.94 4.54
CA ILE A 127 10.65 -6.20 5.79
C ILE A 127 10.33 -7.09 7.00
N ALA A 128 10.67 -6.62 8.20
CA ALA A 128 10.20 -7.25 9.42
C ALA A 128 8.70 -7.02 9.59
N ARG A 129 7.97 -8.05 10.03
CA ARG A 129 6.51 -8.00 10.24
C ARG A 129 6.12 -6.96 11.29
N SER A 130 7.00 -6.67 12.24
CA SER A 130 6.83 -5.62 13.25
C SER A 130 6.75 -4.21 12.66
N ASP A 131 7.28 -4.00 11.45
CA ASP A 131 7.31 -2.68 10.79
C ASP A 131 6.03 -2.43 9.97
N ILE A 132 5.05 -3.33 10.07
CA ILE A 132 3.70 -3.15 9.55
C ILE A 132 2.84 -2.53 10.66
N LEU A 133 2.54 -1.24 10.53
CA LEU A 133 1.91 -0.47 11.59
C LEU A 133 0.42 -0.75 11.73
N ARG A 134 -0.32 -0.70 10.61
CA ARG A 134 -1.79 -0.84 10.59
C ARG A 134 -2.33 -1.11 9.20
N LYS A 135 -3.61 -1.47 9.12
CA LYS A 135 -4.40 -1.45 7.88
C LYS A 135 -4.65 0.00 7.43
N ALA A 136 -4.43 0.28 6.15
CA ALA A 136 -4.75 1.57 5.55
C ALA A 136 -6.27 1.67 5.29
N GLU A 137 -6.95 2.65 5.90
CA GLU A 137 -8.41 2.84 5.83
C GLU A 137 -8.97 3.06 4.41
N ASN A 138 -8.11 3.40 3.44
CA ASN A 138 -8.46 3.57 2.04
C ASN A 138 -7.91 2.45 1.15
N SER A 139 -7.81 1.22 1.67
CA SER A 139 -7.54 0.05 0.86
C SER A 139 -8.66 -0.10 -0.18
N ARG A 140 -8.43 0.40 -1.41
CA ARG A 140 -9.22 -0.05 -2.56
C ARG A 140 -9.17 -1.58 -2.52
N PRO A 141 -10.32 -2.27 -2.61
CA PRO A 141 -10.31 -3.72 -2.63
C PRO A 141 -9.31 -4.18 -3.70
N THR A 142 -8.47 -5.17 -3.38
CA THR A 142 -7.55 -5.78 -4.35
C THR A 142 -8.33 -6.22 -5.59
N THR A 143 -7.68 -6.37 -6.75
CA THR A 143 -8.38 -6.82 -7.98
C THR A 143 -9.19 -8.10 -7.73
N GLU A 144 -8.65 -9.03 -6.93
CA GLU A 144 -9.38 -10.24 -6.53
C GLU A 144 -10.58 -9.97 -5.61
N ALA A 145 -10.44 -9.14 -4.57
CA ALA A 145 -11.55 -8.81 -3.69
C ALA A 145 -12.63 -7.97 -4.40
N THR A 146 -12.21 -7.12 -5.34
CA THR A 146 -13.08 -6.35 -6.24
C THR A 146 -13.88 -7.28 -7.13
N ASN A 147 -13.21 -8.26 -7.77
CA ASN A 147 -13.86 -9.27 -8.59
C ASN A 147 -14.81 -10.14 -7.77
N ALA A 148 -14.43 -10.58 -6.57
CA ALA A 148 -15.29 -11.39 -5.70
C ALA A 148 -16.58 -10.65 -5.30
N ARG A 149 -16.50 -9.34 -5.02
CA ARG A 149 -17.67 -8.51 -4.75
C ARG A 149 -18.54 -8.31 -5.98
N ALA A 150 -17.94 -8.05 -7.14
CA ALA A 150 -18.66 -7.94 -8.42
C ALA A 150 -19.42 -9.24 -8.75
N VAL A 151 -18.77 -10.40 -8.58
CA VAL A 151 -19.38 -11.74 -8.75
C VAL A 151 -20.56 -11.93 -7.80
N SER A 152 -20.41 -11.56 -6.53
CA SER A 152 -21.48 -11.71 -5.52
C SER A 152 -22.71 -10.85 -5.88
N LEU A 153 -22.49 -9.59 -6.27
CA LEU A 153 -23.56 -8.70 -6.70
C LEU A 153 -24.24 -9.17 -7.99
N LEU A 154 -23.47 -9.65 -8.97
CA LEU A 154 -24.01 -10.24 -10.19
C LEU A 154 -24.91 -11.44 -9.88
N LYS A 155 -24.46 -12.35 -9.00
CA LYS A 155 -25.26 -13.51 -8.54
C LYS A 155 -26.54 -13.07 -7.82
N SER A 156 -26.48 -12.01 -7.02
CA SER A 156 -27.67 -11.44 -6.38
C SER A 156 -28.71 -11.00 -7.42
N GLY A 157 -28.27 -10.24 -8.44
CA GLY A 157 -29.14 -9.83 -9.55
C GLY A 157 -29.74 -11.03 -10.30
N GLN A 158 -28.95 -12.06 -10.60
CA GLN A 158 -29.43 -13.29 -11.26
C GLN A 158 -30.45 -14.04 -10.41
N ASN A 159 -30.27 -14.09 -9.09
CA ASN A 159 -31.22 -14.71 -8.19
C ASN A 159 -32.54 -13.93 -8.12
N LEU A 160 -32.49 -12.59 -8.17
CA LEU A 160 -33.67 -11.74 -8.23
C LEU A 160 -34.42 -11.90 -9.56
N GLU A 161 -33.68 -11.98 -10.67
CA GLU A 161 -34.22 -12.25 -12.01
C GLU A 161 -34.97 -13.58 -12.04
N LYS A 162 -34.35 -14.66 -11.55
CA LYS A 162 -34.96 -16.00 -11.47
C LYS A 162 -36.23 -16.02 -10.61
N ARG A 163 -36.33 -15.13 -9.62
CA ARG A 163 -37.50 -14.97 -8.76
C ARG A 163 -38.57 -14.03 -9.35
N GLY A 164 -38.39 -13.57 -10.59
CA GLY A 164 -39.32 -12.66 -11.27
C GLY A 164 -39.26 -11.20 -10.78
N LYS A 165 -38.32 -10.85 -9.89
CA LYS A 165 -38.18 -9.50 -9.32
C LYS A 165 -37.35 -8.61 -10.25
N LYS A 166 -37.90 -8.31 -11.44
CA LYS A 166 -37.19 -7.60 -12.51
C LYS A 166 -36.58 -6.25 -12.09
N ALA A 167 -37.36 -5.39 -11.42
CA ALA A 167 -36.89 -4.07 -10.99
C ALA A 167 -35.67 -4.15 -10.04
N SER A 168 -35.73 -5.01 -9.02
CA SER A 168 -34.62 -5.21 -8.08
C SER A 168 -33.40 -5.88 -8.74
N ALA A 169 -33.62 -6.74 -9.75
CA ALA A 169 -32.53 -7.32 -10.52
C ALA A 169 -31.78 -6.23 -11.31
N ILE A 170 -32.51 -5.34 -11.98
CA ILE A 170 -31.93 -4.20 -12.71
C ILE A 170 -31.11 -3.30 -11.76
N GLU A 171 -31.65 -2.95 -10.58
CA GLU A 171 -30.91 -2.17 -9.59
C GLU A 171 -29.60 -2.85 -9.17
N SER A 172 -29.65 -4.16 -8.91
CA SER A 172 -28.47 -4.92 -8.49
C SER A 172 -27.40 -4.96 -9.59
N TYR A 173 -27.81 -5.15 -10.85
CA TYR A 173 -26.91 -5.09 -12.00
C TYR A 173 -26.34 -3.68 -12.22
N GLY A 174 -27.15 -2.64 -12.01
CA GLY A 174 -26.70 -1.26 -12.13
C GLY A 174 -25.60 -0.90 -11.13
N ARG A 175 -25.67 -1.46 -9.92
CA ARG A 175 -24.58 -1.36 -8.93
C ARG A 175 -23.29 -2.01 -9.42
N VAL A 176 -23.36 -3.18 -10.07
CA VAL A 176 -22.17 -3.82 -10.65
C VAL A 176 -21.49 -2.88 -11.66
N MET A 177 -22.26 -2.26 -12.55
CA MET A 177 -21.72 -1.35 -13.55
C MET A 177 -21.17 -0.04 -12.96
N THR A 178 -21.78 0.45 -11.88
CA THR A 178 -21.39 1.72 -11.25
C THR A 178 -20.16 1.56 -10.36
N ASP A 179 -20.13 0.49 -9.55
CA ASP A 179 -19.10 0.27 -8.55
C ASP A 179 -17.89 -0.49 -9.12
N PHE A 180 -18.10 -1.29 -10.18
CA PHE A 180 -17.10 -2.20 -10.76
C PHE A 180 -17.03 -2.12 -12.30
N PRO A 181 -16.88 -0.93 -12.91
CA PRO A 181 -17.05 -0.73 -14.36
C PRO A 181 -16.04 -1.49 -15.25
N ASP A 182 -14.89 -1.90 -14.69
CA ASP A 182 -13.79 -2.52 -15.42
C ASP A 182 -13.74 -4.05 -15.30
N THR A 183 -14.73 -4.68 -14.66
CA THR A 183 -14.77 -6.13 -14.47
C THR A 183 -15.59 -6.84 -15.57
N PRO A 184 -15.32 -8.11 -15.90
CA PRO A 184 -16.14 -8.85 -16.86
C PRO A 184 -17.60 -8.97 -16.40
N GLU A 185 -17.86 -8.99 -15.10
CA GLU A 185 -19.21 -9.03 -14.53
C GLU A 185 -20.02 -7.77 -14.87
N ALA A 186 -19.38 -6.60 -15.01
CA ALA A 186 -20.08 -5.38 -15.42
C ALA A 186 -20.59 -5.48 -16.87
N LYS A 187 -19.84 -6.13 -17.77
CA LYS A 187 -20.30 -6.41 -19.14
C LYS A 187 -21.50 -7.35 -19.15
N THR A 188 -21.43 -8.43 -18.36
CA THR A 188 -22.57 -9.35 -18.19
C THR A 188 -23.77 -8.64 -17.58
N ALA A 189 -23.58 -7.78 -16.58
CA ALA A 189 -24.65 -7.00 -15.97
C ALA A 189 -25.34 -6.08 -16.97
N GLU A 190 -24.58 -5.42 -17.85
CA GLU A 190 -25.11 -4.58 -18.93
C GLU A 190 -26.02 -5.36 -19.89
N GLU A 191 -25.56 -6.52 -20.37
CA GLU A 191 -26.34 -7.39 -21.26
C GLU A 191 -27.64 -7.83 -20.61
N ARG A 192 -27.60 -8.14 -19.30
CA ARG A 192 -28.79 -8.54 -18.55
C ARG A 192 -29.78 -7.40 -18.35
N ILE A 193 -29.31 -6.18 -18.06
CA ILE A 193 -30.18 -5.01 -17.95
C ILE A 193 -30.92 -4.78 -19.28
N LYS A 194 -30.22 -4.84 -20.42
CA LYS A 194 -30.82 -4.71 -21.75
C LYS A 194 -31.86 -5.81 -22.02
N ALA A 195 -31.55 -7.07 -21.71
CA ALA A 195 -32.46 -8.19 -21.89
C ALA A 195 -33.74 -8.07 -21.03
N LEU A 196 -33.65 -7.41 -19.87
CA LEU A 196 -34.80 -7.15 -18.99
C LEU A 196 -35.59 -5.89 -19.36
N GLY A 197 -35.16 -5.14 -20.39
CA GLY A 197 -35.78 -3.89 -20.81
C GLY A 197 -35.49 -2.72 -19.87
N GLY A 198 -34.44 -2.81 -19.05
CA GLY A 198 -34.00 -1.72 -18.18
C GLY A 198 -33.09 -0.72 -18.90
N GLU A 199 -33.02 0.50 -18.38
CA GLU A 199 -32.07 1.51 -18.85
C GLU A 199 -30.68 1.24 -18.28
N VAL A 200 -29.67 1.25 -19.15
CA VAL A 200 -28.28 1.03 -18.76
C VAL A 200 -27.74 2.29 -18.10
N PRO A 201 -27.25 2.24 -16.86
CA PRO A 201 -26.70 3.43 -16.21
C PRO A 201 -25.48 3.92 -17.01
N ALA A 202 -25.44 5.23 -17.27
CA ALA A 202 -24.35 5.85 -18.01
C ALA A 202 -23.01 5.50 -17.33
N LYS A 203 -22.08 4.96 -18.12
CA LYS A 203 -20.73 4.66 -17.66
C LYS A 203 -20.14 5.96 -17.12
N ARG A 204 -19.91 6.04 -15.80
CA ARG A 204 -19.14 7.14 -15.22
C ARG A 204 -17.75 7.01 -15.83
N GLU A 205 -17.45 7.86 -16.81
CA GLU A 205 -16.09 8.02 -17.31
C GLU A 205 -15.21 8.36 -16.10
N THR A 206 -14.48 7.37 -15.62
CA THR A 206 -13.37 7.58 -14.72
C THR A 206 -12.40 8.45 -15.49
N LYS A 207 -12.47 9.76 -15.27
CA LYS A 207 -11.38 10.69 -15.59
C LYS A 207 -10.13 10.19 -14.87
N ALA A 208 -9.44 9.25 -15.50
CA ALA A 208 -8.02 9.02 -15.29
C ALA A 208 -7.38 10.34 -15.68
N LYS A 209 -7.14 11.18 -14.66
CA LYS A 209 -6.38 12.41 -14.77
C LYS A 209 -4.99 11.97 -15.24
N ALA A 210 -4.78 12.03 -16.55
CA ALA A 210 -3.47 12.09 -17.14
C ALA A 210 -2.85 13.38 -16.61
N ASP A 211 -1.93 13.25 -15.64
CA ASP A 211 -0.93 14.28 -15.36
C ASP A 211 0.00 14.34 -16.57
N THR A 212 -0.50 14.92 -17.66
CA THR A 212 0.32 15.46 -18.73
C THR A 212 0.58 16.92 -18.36
N SER A 213 1.58 17.14 -17.50
CA SER A 213 2.21 18.45 -17.40
C SER A 213 2.72 18.82 -18.79
N PRO A 214 2.27 19.93 -19.40
CA PRO A 214 2.91 20.44 -20.59
C PRO A 214 4.27 21.00 -20.20
N SER A 215 5.31 20.28 -20.62
CA SER A 215 6.65 20.81 -20.83
C SER A 215 6.58 21.85 -21.95
N ALA A 216 6.73 23.12 -21.60
CA ALA A 216 7.05 24.25 -22.47
C ALA A 216 7.41 25.42 -21.53
N SER A 217 8.36 26.32 -21.78
CA SER A 217 9.23 26.56 -22.93
C SER A 217 10.13 27.72 -22.49
N THR A 218 11.44 27.55 -22.66
CA THR A 218 12.35 28.51 -23.30
C THR A 218 12.08 30.01 -23.06
N GLY A 219 12.64 30.54 -21.97
CA GLY A 219 12.90 31.98 -21.81
C GLY A 219 14.23 32.36 -22.44
N LYS A 220 14.19 32.71 -23.73
CA LYS A 220 15.30 33.21 -24.54
C LYS A 220 15.70 34.62 -24.08
N SER A 221 16.99 34.79 -23.78
CA SER A 221 17.66 36.10 -23.64
C SER A 221 17.46 36.94 -24.91
N PRO A 222 17.32 38.28 -24.80
CA PRO A 222 18.35 39.09 -25.45
C PRO A 222 18.70 40.42 -24.76
N ARG A 223 20.00 40.73 -24.91
CA ARG A 223 20.74 42.00 -24.77
C ARG A 223 21.11 42.47 -23.37
#